data_AF-A0A936N3E8-F1
#
_entry.id   AF-A0A936N3E8-F1
#
_cell.length_a   1.000
_cell.length_b   1.000
_cell.length_c   1.000
_cell.angle_alpha   90.00
_cell.angle_beta   90.00
_cell.angle_gamma   90.00
#
_symmetry.space_group_name_H-M   'P 1'
#
loop_
_entity.id
_entity.type
_entity.pdbx_description
1 polymer ?
#
loop_
_entity_poly.entity_id
_entity_poly.type
_entity_poly.pdbx_seq_one_letter_code
_entity_poly.pdbx_strand_id
1 'polypeptide(L)'
;MRNKIIIIVLISAFKINAQVNLVMNPSFEDPTTCSPQMSTCPLYILPNWGCNLNTPDCYNICVTNTVFGIPSNLLGYQQPFSGFGYVGLHTYGTFGPNVREIIQGTLLQPLVIGQKYFFSFRVSRGDSGVSFFHDKIGLRLSTSPQNSVSINNWAHISTSQLISDK
;
A
#
# COMPACT_ATOMS: atom_id res chain seq x y z
N MET A 1 49.58 38.09 -26.96
CA MET A 1 49.05 38.01 -25.58
C MET A 1 47.68 37.35 -25.65
N ARG A 2 47.53 36.12 -25.14
CA ARG A 2 46.31 35.30 -25.33
C ARG A 2 45.50 35.31 -24.04
N ASN A 3 44.43 36.09 -24.00
CA ASN A 3 43.57 36.23 -22.83
C ASN A 3 42.78 34.93 -22.60
N LYS A 4 42.96 34.31 -21.43
CA LYS A 4 42.15 33.16 -21.00
C LYS A 4 40.96 33.70 -20.21
N ILE A 5 39.75 33.57 -20.75
CA ILE A 5 38.50 33.87 -20.02
C ILE A 5 38.14 32.62 -19.22
N ILE A 6 38.11 32.74 -17.90
CA ILE A 6 37.64 31.68 -16.99
C ILE A 6 36.17 31.98 -16.70
N ILE A 7 35.27 31.12 -17.17
CA ILE A 7 33.84 31.17 -16.83
C ILE A 7 33.65 30.41 -15.52
N ILE A 8 33.37 31.12 -14.44
CA ILE A 8 32.98 30.52 -13.16
C ILE A 8 31.46 30.32 -13.20
N VAL A 9 31.04 29.06 -13.39
CA VAL A 9 29.63 28.68 -13.29
C VAL A 9 29.27 28.59 -11.80
N LEU A 10 28.56 29.60 -11.30
CA LEU A 10 27.91 29.55 -9.99
C LEU A 10 26.75 28.54 -10.06
N ILE A 11 27.02 27.29 -9.66
CA ILE A 11 25.99 26.28 -9.42
C ILE A 11 25.28 26.69 -8.11
N SER A 12 24.19 27.43 -8.23
CA SER A 12 23.27 27.66 -7.12
C SER A 12 22.66 26.31 -6.73
N ALA A 13 23.08 25.79 -5.58
CA ALA A 13 22.50 24.58 -4.99
C ALA A 13 21.08 24.90 -4.51
N PHE A 14 20.12 24.88 -5.42
CA PHE A 14 18.71 24.81 -5.06
C PHE A 14 18.51 23.51 -4.29
N LYS A 15 18.22 23.62 -2.99
CA LYS A 15 17.70 22.47 -2.23
C LYS A 15 16.34 22.13 -2.81
N ILE A 16 16.31 21.16 -3.71
CA ILE A 16 15.08 20.54 -4.17
C ILE A 16 14.59 19.74 -2.97
N ASN A 17 13.68 20.33 -2.18
CA ASN A 17 13.00 19.59 -1.13
C ASN A 17 11.97 18.71 -1.81
N ALA A 18 12.36 17.50 -2.21
CA ALA A 18 11.38 16.45 -2.45
C ALA A 18 10.65 16.20 -1.12
N GLN A 19 9.31 16.15 -1.15
CA GLN A 19 8.57 15.77 0.04
C GLN A 19 8.95 14.33 0.41
N VAL A 20 9.29 14.13 1.68
CA VAL A 20 9.47 12.79 2.23
C VAL A 20 8.10 12.13 2.29
N ASN A 21 7.96 10.96 1.66
CA ASN A 21 6.74 10.16 1.81
C ASN A 21 6.62 9.77 3.28
N LEU A 22 5.52 10.19 3.93
CA LEU A 22 5.29 9.89 5.33
C LEU A 22 4.87 8.44 5.57
N VAL A 23 4.44 7.72 4.54
CA VAL A 23 4.07 6.30 4.64
C VAL A 23 5.35 5.46 4.66
N MET A 24 5.53 4.69 5.73
CA MET A 24 6.61 3.71 5.84
C MET A 24 6.35 2.52 4.92
N ASN A 25 7.38 2.03 4.22
CA ASN A 25 7.28 0.91 3.27
C ASN A 25 6.04 1.00 2.35
N PRO A 26 5.89 2.08 1.56
CA PRO A 26 4.64 2.40 0.84
C PRO A 26 4.31 1.44 -0.30
N SER A 27 5.28 0.62 -0.73
CA SER A 27 5.13 -0.37 -1.80
C SER A 27 5.18 -1.82 -1.30
N PHE A 28 5.25 -2.05 0.01
CA PHE A 28 5.27 -3.39 0.62
C PHE A 28 6.50 -4.25 0.24
N GLU A 29 7.65 -3.61 0.04
CA GLU A 29 8.89 -4.25 -0.41
C GLU A 29 9.85 -4.61 0.73
N ASP A 30 9.63 -4.06 1.92
CA ASP A 30 10.38 -4.45 3.11
C ASP A 30 9.73 -5.66 3.82
N PRO A 31 10.52 -6.62 4.34
CA PRO A 31 11.96 -6.73 4.12
C PRO A 31 12.28 -7.13 2.67
N THR A 32 13.34 -6.55 2.10
CA THR A 32 13.78 -6.85 0.72
C THR A 32 14.21 -8.29 0.50
N THR A 33 14.42 -9.04 1.59
CA THR A 33 14.66 -10.48 1.56
C THR A 33 13.37 -11.23 1.30
N CYS A 34 13.26 -11.71 0.07
CA CYS A 34 12.19 -12.57 -0.40
C CYS A 34 12.07 -13.87 0.44
N SER A 35 10.98 -14.04 1.17
CA SER A 35 10.70 -15.26 1.92
C SER A 35 9.75 -16.18 1.13
N PRO A 36 10.08 -17.48 0.94
CA PRO A 36 9.20 -18.41 0.23
C PRO A 36 7.98 -18.86 1.04
N GLN A 37 7.90 -18.52 2.34
CA GLN A 37 6.90 -19.02 3.28
C GLN A 37 5.72 -18.07 3.52
N MET A 38 5.32 -17.27 2.53
CA MET A 38 4.26 -16.29 2.75
C MET A 38 2.88 -16.93 2.77
N SER A 39 2.06 -16.43 3.69
CA SER A 39 0.65 -16.77 3.85
C SER A 39 -0.14 -15.50 4.18
N THR A 40 -0.86 -15.48 5.30
CA THR A 40 -1.54 -14.30 5.84
C THR A 40 -0.53 -13.33 6.46
N CYS A 41 -0.66 -12.02 6.23
CA CYS A 41 0.28 -10.98 6.67
C CYS A 41 0.65 -11.04 8.18
N PRO A 42 1.85 -11.50 8.55
CA PRO A 42 2.43 -11.31 9.87
C PRO A 42 3.32 -10.05 9.86
N LEU A 43 3.50 -9.43 11.04
CA LEU A 43 4.35 -8.24 11.22
C LEU A 43 5.81 -8.42 10.75
N TYR A 44 6.31 -9.67 10.71
CA TYR A 44 7.66 -9.97 10.19
C TYR A 44 7.75 -9.87 8.66
N ILE A 45 6.63 -10.08 7.94
CA ILE A 45 6.59 -10.03 6.47
C ILE A 45 6.30 -8.61 5.99
N LEU A 46 5.52 -7.82 6.73
CA LEU A 46 5.30 -6.40 6.44
C LEU A 46 5.59 -5.52 7.66
N PRO A 47 6.88 -5.24 7.94
CA PRO A 47 7.23 -4.26 8.96
C PRO A 47 6.51 -2.94 8.70
N ASN A 48 6.09 -2.29 9.80
CA ASN A 48 5.36 -1.02 9.83
C ASN A 48 3.89 -1.07 9.39
N TRP A 49 3.40 -2.23 8.92
CA TRP A 49 1.99 -2.43 8.59
C TRP A 49 1.33 -3.41 9.56
N GLY A 50 0.29 -2.95 10.24
CA GLY A 50 -0.58 -3.74 11.10
C GLY A 50 -1.60 -4.53 10.28
N CYS A 51 -1.55 -5.85 10.45
CA CYS A 51 -2.45 -6.82 9.82
C CYS A 51 -3.38 -7.49 10.85
N ASN A 52 -3.69 -6.78 11.93
CA ASN A 52 -4.53 -7.24 13.04
C ASN A 52 -6.04 -7.04 12.78
N LEU A 53 -6.42 -6.56 11.60
CA LEU A 53 -7.80 -6.29 11.20
C LEU A 53 -8.23 -7.34 10.17
N ASN A 54 -8.59 -8.51 10.68
CA ASN A 54 -8.76 -9.78 9.95
C ASN A 54 -7.44 -10.30 9.36
N THR A 55 -7.43 -10.80 8.13
CA THR A 55 -6.31 -11.57 7.57
C THR A 55 -5.83 -11.02 6.22
N PRO A 56 -5.40 -9.74 6.11
CA PRO A 56 -4.81 -9.25 4.87
C PRO A 56 -3.74 -10.22 4.34
N ASP A 57 -3.77 -10.48 3.03
CA ASP A 57 -2.89 -11.46 2.40
C ASP A 57 -1.72 -10.76 1.72
N CYS A 58 -0.52 -11.31 1.90
CA CYS A 58 0.69 -10.78 1.25
C CYS A 58 1.08 -11.68 0.08
N TYR A 59 1.13 -11.10 -1.12
CA TYR A 59 1.52 -11.78 -2.33
C TYR A 59 2.93 -11.37 -2.74
N ASN A 60 3.75 -12.32 -3.17
CA ASN A 60 5.13 -12.05 -3.55
C ASN A 60 5.65 -13.03 -4.60
N ILE A 61 6.58 -12.57 -5.44
CA ILE A 61 7.19 -13.35 -6.52
C ILE A 61 7.98 -14.58 -6.04
N CYS A 62 8.51 -14.58 -4.81
CA CYS A 62 9.31 -15.70 -4.32
C CYS A 62 8.49 -16.81 -3.66
N VAL A 63 7.17 -16.63 -3.57
CA VAL A 63 6.27 -17.65 -3.04
C VAL A 63 5.97 -18.66 -4.14
N THR A 64 6.25 -19.93 -3.87
CA THR A 64 6.15 -21.01 -4.86
C THR A 64 4.78 -21.69 -4.89
N ASN A 65 3.91 -21.42 -3.91
CA ASN A 65 2.55 -21.96 -3.90
C ASN A 65 1.59 -21.11 -4.76
N THR A 66 0.48 -21.72 -5.15
CA THR A 66 -0.56 -21.08 -5.98
C THR A 66 -1.54 -20.21 -5.19
N VAL A 67 -1.35 -20.06 -3.89
CA VAL A 67 -2.26 -19.30 -3.02
C VAL A 67 -1.79 -17.86 -2.86
N PHE A 68 -0.48 -17.65 -2.68
CA PHE A 68 0.14 -16.34 -2.41
C PHE A 68 1.22 -15.96 -3.45
N GLY A 69 1.49 -16.85 -4.41
CA GLY A 69 2.44 -16.62 -5.49
C GLY A 69 2.02 -15.51 -6.45
N ILE A 70 3.02 -14.85 -7.05
CA ILE A 70 2.82 -13.90 -8.14
C ILE A 70 3.43 -14.49 -9.43
N PRO A 71 2.83 -14.26 -10.60
CA PRO A 71 1.65 -13.41 -10.82
C PRO A 71 0.30 -14.10 -10.63
N SER A 72 0.26 -15.43 -10.50
CA SER A 72 -0.99 -16.19 -10.37
C SER A 72 -1.18 -16.70 -8.95
N ASN A 73 -2.28 -16.30 -8.31
CA ASN A 73 -2.69 -16.71 -6.96
C ASN A 73 -4.19 -17.03 -6.88
N LEU A 74 -4.68 -17.27 -5.65
CA LEU A 74 -6.08 -17.58 -5.38
C LEU A 74 -7.05 -16.48 -5.87
N LEU A 75 -6.62 -15.22 -5.85
CA LEU A 75 -7.43 -14.07 -6.29
C LEU A 75 -7.30 -13.79 -7.79
N GLY A 76 -6.45 -14.53 -8.52
CA GLY A 76 -6.33 -14.44 -9.98
C GLY A 76 -4.91 -14.07 -10.44
N TYR A 77 -4.83 -13.29 -11.52
CA TYR A 77 -3.56 -12.90 -12.13
C TYR A 77 -3.29 -11.41 -11.91
N GLN A 78 -2.18 -11.07 -11.27
CA GLN A 78 -1.75 -9.68 -11.12
C GLN A 78 -0.22 -9.60 -10.96
N GLN A 79 0.42 -8.80 -11.83
CA GLN A 79 1.81 -8.38 -11.67
C GLN A 79 1.89 -7.23 -10.65
N PRO A 80 2.95 -7.15 -9.82
CA PRO A 80 3.12 -6.05 -8.89
C PRO A 80 3.34 -4.75 -9.67
N PHE A 81 2.77 -3.65 -9.18
CA PHE A 81 3.00 -2.33 -9.76
C PHE A 81 4.46 -1.89 -9.63
N SER A 82 5.12 -2.33 -8.56
CA SER A 82 6.54 -2.09 -8.26
C SER A 82 7.11 -3.26 -7.50
N GLY A 83 8.41 -3.52 -7.64
CA GLY A 83 9.14 -4.47 -6.81
C GLY A 83 8.64 -5.92 -6.93
N PHE A 84 8.46 -6.57 -5.79
CA PHE A 84 8.31 -8.02 -5.67
C PHE A 84 6.94 -8.46 -5.16
N GLY A 85 6.10 -7.55 -4.66
CA GLY A 85 4.86 -7.94 -4.00
C GLY A 85 3.75 -6.90 -3.96
N TYR A 86 2.64 -7.30 -3.34
CA TYR A 86 1.50 -6.44 -2.98
C TYR A 86 0.65 -7.10 -1.90
N VAL A 87 -0.28 -6.34 -1.33
CA VAL A 87 -1.27 -6.84 -0.38
C VAL A 87 -2.63 -7.01 -1.06
N GLY A 88 -3.31 -8.11 -0.76
CA GLY A 88 -4.73 -8.30 -1.07
C GLY A 88 -5.61 -8.16 0.17
N LEU A 89 -6.85 -7.75 -0.08
CA LEU A 89 -7.85 -7.51 0.96
C LEU A 89 -9.19 -8.10 0.54
N HIS A 90 -9.77 -8.95 1.39
CA HIS A 90 -11.18 -9.30 1.34
C HIS A 90 -12.01 -8.12 1.83
N THR A 91 -12.55 -7.33 0.91
CA THR A 91 -13.30 -6.11 1.25
C THR A 91 -14.75 -6.38 1.69
N TYR A 92 -15.26 -7.59 1.47
CA TYR A 92 -16.57 -8.07 1.92
C TYR A 92 -16.55 -9.59 2.12
N GLY A 93 -17.26 -10.06 3.15
CA GLY A 93 -17.50 -11.49 3.40
C GLY A 93 -18.89 -11.75 3.96
N THR A 94 -19.47 -12.89 3.60
CA THR A 94 -20.82 -13.32 4.02
C THR A 94 -20.83 -14.25 5.23
N PHE A 95 -19.65 -14.63 5.73
CA PHE A 95 -19.48 -15.58 6.84
C PHE A 95 -19.57 -14.93 8.22
N GLY A 96 -20.00 -13.67 8.31
CA GLY A 96 -20.23 -12.96 9.56
C GLY A 96 -20.68 -11.52 9.33
N PRO A 97 -21.10 -10.82 10.39
CA PRO A 97 -21.42 -9.41 10.28
C PRO A 97 -20.16 -8.58 10.01
N ASN A 98 -20.23 -7.66 9.05
CA ASN A 98 -19.22 -6.62 8.85
C ASN A 98 -17.80 -7.17 8.51
N VAL A 99 -17.71 -8.33 7.88
CA VAL A 99 -16.42 -8.92 7.51
C VAL A 99 -15.77 -8.14 6.37
N ARG A 100 -14.61 -7.53 6.66
CA ARG A 100 -13.68 -6.99 5.68
C ARG A 100 -12.29 -6.87 6.28
N GLU A 101 -11.28 -6.87 5.43
CA GLU A 101 -9.90 -6.64 5.81
C GLU A 101 -9.51 -5.17 5.67
N ILE A 102 -8.66 -4.73 6.58
CA ILE A 102 -8.03 -3.42 6.54
C ILE A 102 -6.55 -3.65 6.84
N ILE A 103 -5.68 -2.98 6.11
CA ILE A 103 -4.29 -2.83 6.50
C ILE A 103 -4.07 -1.41 7.01
N GLN A 104 -3.30 -1.25 8.07
CA GLN A 104 -3.01 0.04 8.67
C GLN A 104 -1.51 0.22 8.87
N GLY A 105 -1.02 1.45 8.86
CA GLY A 105 0.37 1.75 9.12
C GLY A 105 0.49 3.06 9.90
N THR A 106 1.65 3.26 10.53
CA THR A 106 1.97 4.51 11.22
C THR A 106 2.73 5.41 10.26
N LEU A 107 2.42 6.71 10.26
CA LEU A 107 3.20 7.68 9.50
C LEU A 107 4.54 7.94 10.21
N LEU A 108 5.59 8.24 9.44
CA LEU A 108 6.92 8.60 9.96
C LEU A 108 6.86 9.75 10.96
N GLN A 109 5.92 10.67 10.77
CA GLN A 109 5.68 11.83 11.64
C GLN A 109 4.18 12.15 11.67
N PRO A 110 3.65 12.72 12.76
CA PRO A 110 2.28 13.21 12.82
C PRO A 110 2.00 14.28 11.74
N LEU A 111 0.76 14.32 11.27
CA LEU A 111 0.31 15.38 10.36
C LEU A 111 0.24 16.72 11.11
N VAL A 112 0.61 17.80 10.43
CA VAL A 112 0.64 19.16 10.98
C VAL A 112 -0.63 19.90 10.61
N ILE A 113 -1.26 20.57 11.60
CA ILE A 113 -2.47 21.37 11.39
C ILE A 113 -2.20 22.47 10.36
N GLY A 114 -3.13 22.65 9.42
CA GLY A 114 -3.04 23.65 8.36
C GLY A 114 -2.16 23.25 7.17
N GLN A 115 -1.50 22.08 7.20
CA GLN A 115 -0.73 21.57 6.07
C GLN A 115 -1.60 20.75 5.11
N LYS A 116 -1.32 20.89 3.81
CA LYS A 116 -1.96 20.11 2.75
C LYS A 116 -1.11 18.87 2.44
N TYR A 117 -1.74 17.71 2.47
CA TYR A 117 -1.13 16.43 2.14
C TYR A 117 -1.79 15.82 0.91
N PHE A 118 -0.99 15.14 0.09
CA PHE A 118 -1.47 14.37 -1.06
C PHE A 118 -1.31 12.89 -0.75
N PHE A 119 -2.32 12.11 -1.12
CA PHE A 119 -2.33 10.67 -0.92
C PHE A 119 -2.79 9.97 -2.19
N SER A 120 -2.13 8.87 -2.52
CA SER A 120 -2.46 8.01 -3.66
C SER A 120 -2.01 6.59 -3.37
N PHE A 121 -2.78 5.62 -3.87
CA PHE A 121 -2.43 4.20 -3.82
C PHE A 121 -2.94 3.53 -5.09
N ARG A 122 -2.33 2.39 -5.43
CA ARG A 122 -2.74 1.54 -6.55
C ARG A 122 -3.65 0.45 -6.01
N VAL A 123 -4.66 0.11 -6.78
CA VAL A 123 -5.62 -0.95 -6.45
C VAL A 123 -5.86 -1.72 -7.72
N SER A 124 -5.96 -3.04 -7.59
CA SER A 124 -6.47 -3.91 -8.64
C SER A 124 -7.56 -4.79 -8.06
N ARG A 125 -8.55 -5.13 -8.90
CA ARG A 125 -9.68 -5.98 -8.55
C ARG A 125 -9.28 -7.44 -8.74
N GLY A 126 -9.57 -8.28 -7.74
CA GLY A 126 -9.43 -9.74 -7.88
C GLY A 126 -10.25 -10.30 -9.05
N ASP A 127 -9.73 -11.33 -9.71
CA ASP A 127 -10.28 -11.94 -10.91
C ASP A 127 -10.91 -13.31 -10.69
N SER A 128 -10.45 -14.02 -9.66
CA SER A 128 -10.88 -15.37 -9.34
C SER A 128 -11.49 -15.41 -7.94
N GLY A 129 -12.46 -16.30 -7.73
CA GLY A 129 -13.06 -16.51 -6.41
C GLY A 129 -13.87 -15.33 -5.87
N VAL A 130 -14.24 -14.36 -6.70
CA VAL A 130 -14.97 -13.14 -6.33
C VAL A 130 -16.43 -13.22 -6.78
N SER A 131 -17.36 -12.99 -5.86
CA SER A 131 -18.80 -12.90 -6.16
C SER A 131 -19.33 -11.46 -6.14
N PHE A 132 -18.60 -10.56 -5.48
CA PHE A 132 -19.01 -9.18 -5.26
C PHE A 132 -17.83 -8.25 -5.47
N PHE A 133 -18.14 -7.02 -5.88
CA PHE A 133 -17.18 -5.92 -6.00
C PHE A 133 -17.67 -4.73 -5.19
N HIS A 134 -16.72 -3.92 -4.72
CA HIS A 134 -17.05 -2.66 -4.09
C HIS A 134 -17.03 -1.54 -5.11
N ASP A 135 -18.00 -0.65 -4.98
CA ASP A 135 -18.03 0.62 -5.67
C ASP A 135 -17.25 1.70 -4.90
N LYS A 136 -16.61 1.37 -3.76
CA LYS A 136 -15.87 2.32 -2.91
C LYS A 136 -14.65 1.69 -2.25
N ILE A 137 -13.54 2.43 -2.26
CA ILE A 137 -12.33 2.15 -1.48
C ILE A 137 -11.74 3.46 -0.95
N GLY A 138 -11.09 3.41 0.20
CA GLY A 138 -10.55 4.61 0.82
C GLY A 138 -9.55 4.38 1.94
N LEU A 139 -9.09 5.50 2.50
CA LEU A 139 -8.15 5.60 3.59
C LEU A 139 -8.74 6.44 4.72
N ARG A 140 -8.54 5.98 5.96
CA ARG A 140 -8.85 6.72 7.17
C ARG A 140 -7.57 7.09 7.92
N LEU A 141 -7.42 8.37 8.25
CA LEU A 141 -6.40 8.86 9.18
C LEU A 141 -6.91 8.70 10.62
N SER A 142 -6.01 8.37 11.54
CA SER A 142 -6.33 8.18 12.95
C SER A 142 -5.16 8.63 13.83
N THR A 143 -5.45 9.08 15.04
CA THR A 143 -4.45 9.38 16.08
C THR A 143 -4.15 8.17 16.97
N SER A 144 -4.90 7.08 16.82
CA SER A 144 -4.70 5.82 17.52
C SER A 144 -4.81 4.61 16.58
N PRO A 145 -4.03 3.53 16.81
CA PRO A 145 -4.19 2.28 16.07
C PRO A 145 -5.61 1.73 16.20
N GLN A 146 -6.12 1.12 15.13
CA GLN A 146 -7.40 0.42 15.17
C GLN A 146 -7.17 -1.03 15.58
N ASN A 147 -7.97 -1.51 16.52
CA ASN A 147 -7.97 -2.92 16.96
C ASN A 147 -9.18 -3.71 16.43
N SER A 148 -10.13 -3.00 15.82
CA SER A 148 -11.31 -3.60 15.20
C SER A 148 -11.72 -2.81 13.97
N VAL A 149 -12.44 -3.48 13.09
CA VAL A 149 -12.93 -2.88 11.86
C VAL A 149 -14.17 -2.04 12.16
N SER A 150 -14.06 -0.72 12.02
CA SER A 150 -15.14 0.21 12.36
C SER A 150 -16.36 0.07 11.43
N ILE A 151 -17.55 -0.12 12.01
CA ILE A 151 -18.83 -0.27 11.29
C ILE A 151 -19.35 1.00 10.58
N ASN A 152 -18.70 2.16 10.77
CA ASN A 152 -19.24 3.44 10.32
C ASN A 152 -18.98 3.76 8.83
N ASN A 153 -18.22 2.90 8.12
CA ASN A 153 -17.86 3.05 6.70
C ASN A 153 -17.30 4.43 6.32
N TRP A 154 -16.66 5.12 7.26
CA TRP A 154 -16.14 6.47 7.05
C TRP A 154 -14.64 6.47 6.74
N ALA A 155 -14.25 7.26 5.74
CA ALA A 155 -12.88 7.48 5.30
C ALA A 155 -12.61 8.97 5.09
N HIS A 156 -11.38 9.42 5.31
CA HIS A 156 -10.99 10.81 5.01
C HIS A 156 -10.83 11.02 3.50
N ILE A 157 -10.36 9.99 2.81
CA ILE A 157 -10.12 9.98 1.37
C ILE A 157 -10.76 8.70 0.85
N SER A 158 -11.63 8.82 -0.14
CA SER A 158 -12.22 7.66 -0.81
C SER A 158 -12.48 7.98 -2.27
N THR A 159 -12.53 6.93 -3.08
CA THR A 159 -13.01 6.99 -4.45
C THR A 159 -14.21 6.07 -4.58
N SER A 160 -15.18 6.49 -5.39
CA SER A 160 -16.27 5.64 -5.85
C SER A 160 -16.16 5.29 -7.34
N GLN A 161 -15.02 5.57 -7.95
CA GLN A 161 -14.77 5.22 -9.33
C GLN A 161 -14.66 3.71 -9.45
N LEU A 162 -15.34 3.14 -10.45
CA LEU A 162 -15.20 1.73 -10.78
C LEU A 162 -13.77 1.47 -11.25
N ILE A 163 -13.08 0.58 -10.54
CA ILE A 163 -11.73 0.12 -10.83
C ILE A 163 -11.87 -1.03 -11.83
N SER A 164 -11.54 -0.76 -13.09
CA SER A 164 -11.63 -1.71 -14.20
C SER A 164 -10.28 -2.01 -14.84
N ASP A 165 -9.22 -1.41 -14.34
CA ASP A 165 -7.85 -1.58 -14.81
C ASP A 165 -7.34 -2.99 -14.52
N LYS A 166 -6.67 -3.54 -15.54
CA LYS A 166 -5.81 -4.73 -15.51
C LYS A 166 -4.54 -4.40 -16.27
#